data_AF-A0A552FLC3-F1
#
_entry.id   AF-A0A552FLC3-F1
#
_cell.length_a   1.000
_cell.length_b   1.000
_cell.length_c   1.000
_cell.angle_alpha   90.00
_cell.angle_beta   90.00
_cell.angle_gamma   90.00
#
_symmetry.space_group_name_H-M   'P 1'
#
loop_
_entity.id
_entity.type
_entity.pdbx_description
1 polymer ?
#
loop_
_entity_poly.entity_id
_entity_poly.type
_entity_poly.pdbx_seq_one_letter_code
_entity_poly.pdbx_strand_id
1 'polypeptide(L)'
;MRTIAEINDKIAKKTAVVWTVEELKSRVTEMGIKEVFSQVDVVCTGTFEPMESSGAIINLGQTDPPIKIRQCWLDGIPAYAGFGAVDLYLGASAISDLAAKNENLEGENPERGGGHIIEDLIAGKSIQLRAVGQATDCYPRTSFETIISKETINQFYLFNPRNLYQNFIVGVNGGERTLYTYLGPLQPRLGNAVYSNPGAISPLLNDPDLEAIGIGTRLFLGGGIGYIAWEGTQHFPLQKRLQNRTPIGPASTLALIGDAKQMNSRWVRGCYFKNYGASLMLGVAVPIPILSEEIVRHCAVKDEEIVAPVVDFSIPRRVRPTFGLITYAKLKSGRIMIEGKSVRVAPLASISLAREAALELKALIESGEFTLTEPVAKINLERTFIPQDRWGGKLSIE
;
A
#
# COMPACT_ATOMS: atom_id res chain seq x y z
N MET A 1 -28.16 8.03 -15.58
CA MET A 1 -26.96 7.47 -14.95
C MET A 1 -26.24 8.65 -14.31
N ARG A 2 -25.82 8.57 -13.04
CA ARG A 2 -25.10 9.69 -12.43
C ARG A 2 -23.70 9.78 -13.03
N THR A 3 -23.17 11.00 -13.08
CA THR A 3 -21.82 11.28 -13.59
C THR A 3 -20.94 11.85 -12.48
N ILE A 4 -19.63 11.73 -12.63
CA ILE A 4 -18.67 12.32 -11.69
C ILE A 4 -18.75 13.86 -11.72
N ALA A 5 -19.03 14.45 -12.88
CA ALA A 5 -19.26 15.89 -13.03
C ALA A 5 -20.44 16.39 -12.16
N GLU A 6 -21.59 15.72 -12.22
CA GLU A 6 -22.75 16.08 -11.38
C GLU A 6 -22.45 15.96 -9.87
N ILE A 7 -21.67 14.95 -9.48
CA ILE A 7 -21.23 14.77 -8.09
C ILE A 7 -20.28 15.91 -7.68
N ASN A 8 -19.33 16.27 -8.54
CA ASN A 8 -18.41 17.38 -8.29
C ASN A 8 -19.12 18.73 -8.19
N ASP A 9 -20.19 18.95 -8.97
CA ASP A 9 -21.03 20.14 -8.83
C ASP A 9 -21.70 20.22 -7.46
N LYS A 10 -22.14 19.07 -6.91
CA LYS A 10 -22.67 19.00 -5.54
C LYS A 10 -21.59 19.22 -4.49
N ILE A 11 -20.38 18.67 -4.69
CA ILE A 11 -19.23 18.87 -3.79
C ILE A 11 -18.88 20.36 -3.72
N ALA A 12 -18.78 21.03 -4.87
CA ALA A 12 -18.50 22.46 -4.95
C ALA A 12 -19.56 23.32 -4.23
N LYS A 13 -20.83 22.88 -4.25
CA LYS A 13 -21.94 23.50 -3.53
C LYS A 13 -22.06 23.06 -2.07
N LYS A 14 -21.23 22.12 -1.61
CA LYS A 14 -21.28 21.50 -0.27
C LYS A 14 -22.62 20.82 0.03
N THR A 15 -23.25 20.26 -1.00
CA THR A 15 -24.54 19.55 -0.92
C THR A 15 -24.41 18.07 -1.27
N ALA A 16 -23.21 17.56 -1.53
CA ALA A 16 -22.99 16.16 -1.81
C ALA A 16 -23.23 15.31 -0.55
N VAL A 17 -23.91 14.18 -0.70
CA VAL A 17 -24.10 13.22 0.39
C VAL A 17 -22.95 12.22 0.38
N VAL A 18 -22.11 12.28 1.41
CA VAL A 18 -20.90 11.46 1.52
C VAL A 18 -21.00 10.56 2.73
N TRP A 19 -20.82 9.25 2.56
CA TRP A 19 -20.80 8.29 3.66
C TRP A 19 -19.47 7.55 3.72
N THR A 20 -19.10 7.06 4.90
CA THR A 20 -18.11 5.98 4.97
C THR A 20 -18.75 4.67 4.49
N VAL A 21 -17.92 3.71 4.08
CA VAL A 21 -18.44 2.40 3.66
C VAL A 21 -19.15 1.65 4.79
N GLU A 22 -18.79 1.88 6.06
CA GLU A 22 -19.51 1.29 7.20
C GLU A 22 -20.90 1.93 7.38
N GLU A 23 -21.01 3.25 7.25
CA GLU A 23 -22.31 3.96 7.25
C GLU A 23 -23.22 3.47 6.12
N LEU A 24 -22.67 3.27 4.92
CA LEU A 24 -23.41 2.70 3.79
C LEU A 24 -23.93 1.30 4.11
N LYS A 25 -23.10 0.40 4.65
CA LYS A 25 -23.50 -0.99 4.97
C LYS A 25 -24.66 -1.03 5.99
N SER A 26 -24.64 -0.14 7.00
CA SER A 26 -25.76 -0.01 7.95
C SER A 26 -27.04 0.40 7.23
N ARG A 27 -26.98 1.47 6.43
CA ARG A 27 -28.14 2.00 5.71
C ARG A 27 -28.70 1.01 4.70
N VAL A 28 -27.86 0.29 3.96
CA VAL A 28 -28.33 -0.76 3.03
C VAL A 28 -29.14 -1.83 3.76
N THR A 29 -28.75 -2.18 4.99
CA THR A 29 -29.49 -3.16 5.80
C THR A 29 -30.86 -2.63 6.23
N GLU A 30 -30.97 -1.32 6.48
CA GLU A 30 -32.21 -0.67 6.95
C GLU A 30 -33.20 -0.33 5.82
N MET A 31 -32.72 0.23 4.70
CA MET A 31 -33.57 0.80 3.63
C MET A 31 -33.41 0.13 2.27
N GLY A 32 -32.43 -0.77 2.11
CA GLY A 32 -32.16 -1.47 0.86
C GLY A 32 -31.35 -0.66 -0.17
N ILE A 33 -30.85 -1.37 -1.19
CA ILE A 33 -29.91 -0.84 -2.19
C ILE A 33 -30.48 0.35 -2.98
N LYS A 34 -31.73 0.24 -3.45
CA LYS A 34 -32.35 1.25 -4.32
C LYS A 34 -32.55 2.59 -3.61
N GLU A 35 -32.97 2.53 -2.35
CA GLU A 35 -33.17 3.74 -1.54
C GLU A 35 -31.84 4.36 -1.13
N VAL A 36 -30.85 3.54 -0.74
CA VAL A 36 -29.48 4.05 -0.51
C VAL A 36 -28.94 4.74 -1.75
N PHE A 37 -29.05 4.09 -2.91
CA PHE A 37 -28.59 4.64 -4.17
C PHE A 37 -29.17 6.04 -4.37
N SER A 38 -30.48 6.25 -4.19
CA SER A 38 -31.14 7.56 -4.41
C SER A 38 -30.55 8.72 -3.59
N GLN A 39 -29.92 8.43 -2.44
CA GLN A 39 -29.45 9.44 -1.48
C GLN A 39 -27.94 9.70 -1.54
N VAL A 40 -27.11 8.67 -1.64
CA VAL A 40 -25.65 8.81 -1.50
C VAL A 40 -24.97 9.16 -2.81
N ASP A 41 -24.03 10.12 -2.77
CA ASP A 41 -23.23 10.51 -3.93
C ASP A 41 -21.86 9.84 -3.92
N VAL A 42 -21.21 9.75 -2.75
CA VAL A 42 -19.84 9.22 -2.61
C VAL A 42 -19.70 8.34 -1.38
N VAL A 43 -18.93 7.25 -1.53
CA VAL A 43 -18.58 6.35 -0.42
C VAL A 43 -17.09 6.38 -0.18
N CYS A 44 -16.68 6.69 1.04
CA CYS A 44 -15.28 6.72 1.44
C CYS A 44 -14.86 5.37 2.03
N THR A 45 -13.79 4.81 1.48
CA THR A 45 -13.14 3.57 1.93
C THR A 45 -11.73 3.87 2.44
N GLY A 46 -11.13 2.97 3.20
CA GLY A 46 -9.82 3.23 3.80
C GLY A 46 -9.00 1.99 4.11
N THR A 47 -7.68 2.16 4.15
CA THR A 47 -6.72 1.18 4.64
C THR A 47 -5.56 1.88 5.32
N PHE A 48 -4.98 1.21 6.32
CA PHE A 48 -3.71 1.58 6.92
C PHE A 48 -2.96 0.29 7.20
N GLU A 49 -1.97 -0.03 6.37
CA GLU A 49 -1.31 -1.33 6.42
C GLU A 49 0.16 -1.22 5.97
N PRO A 50 0.99 -2.25 6.24
CA PRO A 50 2.36 -2.30 5.73
C PRO A 50 2.35 -2.42 4.21
N MET A 51 2.94 -1.44 3.55
CA MET A 51 3.03 -1.33 2.10
C MET A 51 4.50 -1.30 1.69
N GLU A 52 5.15 -2.46 1.80
CA GLU A 52 6.59 -2.64 1.56
C GLU A 52 7.07 -2.10 0.20
N SER A 53 6.26 -2.29 -0.86
CA SER A 53 6.56 -1.77 -2.20
C SER A 53 6.18 -0.30 -2.36
N SER A 54 6.71 0.52 -1.47
CA SER A 54 6.64 1.97 -1.48
C SER A 54 8.03 2.56 -1.65
N GLY A 55 8.12 3.79 -2.13
CA GLY A 55 9.40 4.48 -2.26
C GLY A 55 9.24 5.95 -2.60
N ALA A 56 10.31 6.70 -2.35
CA ALA A 56 10.35 8.14 -2.60
C ALA A 56 11.26 8.45 -3.79
N ILE A 57 10.73 9.21 -4.74
CA ILE A 57 11.55 9.92 -5.72
C ILE A 57 11.98 11.24 -5.11
N ILE A 58 13.28 11.53 -5.17
CA ILE A 58 13.89 12.73 -4.62
C ILE A 58 14.76 13.38 -5.69
N ASN A 59 14.54 14.66 -5.97
CA ASN A 59 15.47 15.50 -6.72
C ASN A 59 16.14 16.48 -5.76
N LEU A 60 17.48 16.43 -5.70
CA LEU A 60 18.26 17.24 -4.76
C LEU A 60 18.51 18.68 -5.23
N GLY A 61 18.35 18.95 -6.53
CA GLY A 61 18.98 20.09 -7.17
C GLY A 61 20.47 19.88 -7.43
N GLN A 62 21.01 20.62 -8.40
CA GLN A 62 22.43 20.56 -8.70
C GLN A 62 23.25 21.26 -7.61
N THR A 63 24.46 20.75 -7.40
CA THR A 63 25.48 21.41 -6.57
C THR A 63 26.30 22.38 -7.43
N ASP A 64 27.12 23.22 -6.81
CA ASP A 64 28.12 24.03 -7.51
C ASP A 64 29.51 23.76 -6.93
N PRO A 65 30.48 23.23 -7.69
CA PRO A 65 30.31 22.70 -9.06
C PRO A 65 29.35 21.50 -9.12
N PRO A 66 28.72 21.23 -10.29
CA PRO A 66 27.66 20.21 -10.45
C PRO A 66 28.18 18.78 -10.33
N ILE A 67 27.27 17.87 -9.97
CA ILE A 67 27.56 16.45 -9.70
C ILE A 67 26.65 15.53 -10.51
N LYS A 68 27.22 14.43 -11.00
CA LYS A 68 26.50 13.29 -11.56
C LYS A 68 26.60 12.12 -10.59
N ILE A 69 25.60 11.98 -9.72
CA ILE A 69 25.56 10.98 -8.66
C ILE A 69 25.51 9.58 -9.27
N ARG A 70 26.38 8.71 -8.78
CA ARG A 70 26.42 7.27 -9.09
C ARG A 70 25.99 6.41 -7.91
N GLN A 71 26.27 6.86 -6.70
CA GLN A 71 25.83 6.20 -5.47
C GLN A 71 25.44 7.26 -4.45
N CYS A 72 24.39 7.01 -3.68
CA CYS A 72 23.90 7.93 -2.67
C CYS A 72 23.41 7.17 -1.45
N TRP A 73 23.60 7.76 -0.27
CA TRP A 73 23.09 7.28 1.00
C TRP A 73 22.41 8.41 1.75
N LEU A 74 21.30 8.08 2.42
CA LEU A 74 20.50 8.95 3.27
C LEU A 74 20.49 8.36 4.67
N ASP A 75 21.16 9.01 5.64
CA ASP A 75 21.50 8.45 6.96
C ASP A 75 22.07 7.01 6.86
N GLY A 76 22.99 6.79 5.90
CA GLY A 76 23.60 5.48 5.67
C GLY A 76 22.72 4.47 4.92
N ILE A 77 21.45 4.77 4.65
CA ILE A 77 20.56 3.92 3.85
C ILE A 77 20.77 4.20 2.35
N PRO A 78 21.06 3.18 1.52
CA PRO A 78 21.30 3.37 0.11
C PRO A 78 20.04 3.86 -0.62
N ALA A 79 20.21 4.87 -1.46
CA ALA A 79 19.20 5.35 -2.40
C ALA A 79 19.69 5.07 -3.84
N TYR A 80 18.82 4.53 -4.68
CA TYR A 80 19.14 4.23 -6.06
C TYR A 80 19.37 5.52 -6.84
N ALA A 81 20.56 5.65 -7.43
CA ALA A 81 20.88 6.65 -8.43
C ALA A 81 20.80 6.01 -9.83
N GLY A 82 20.35 6.78 -10.83
CA GLY A 82 20.27 6.27 -12.20
C GLY A 82 19.19 6.89 -13.08
N PHE A 83 18.26 7.66 -12.50
CA PHE A 83 17.23 8.38 -13.25
C PHE A 83 17.73 9.68 -13.89
N GLY A 84 18.82 10.23 -13.36
CA GLY A 84 19.41 11.51 -13.77
C GLY A 84 20.66 11.82 -12.96
N ALA A 85 21.18 13.05 -13.08
CA ALA A 85 22.41 13.44 -12.40
C ALA A 85 22.24 13.58 -10.88
N VAL A 86 21.05 14.00 -10.42
CA VAL A 86 20.74 14.24 -9.00
C VAL A 86 19.34 13.73 -8.59
N ASP A 87 18.80 12.80 -9.39
CA ASP A 87 17.54 12.12 -9.15
C ASP A 87 17.78 10.77 -8.48
N LEU A 88 17.08 10.55 -7.37
CA LEU A 88 17.22 9.39 -6.51
C LEU A 88 15.87 8.68 -6.33
N TYR A 89 15.93 7.37 -6.11
CA TYR A 89 14.81 6.59 -5.62
C TYR A 89 15.19 5.84 -4.34
N LEU A 90 14.52 6.16 -3.24
CA LEU A 90 14.69 5.48 -1.95
C LEU A 90 13.53 4.50 -1.74
N GLY A 91 13.84 3.20 -1.74
CA GLY A 91 12.84 2.16 -1.44
C GLY A 91 12.56 2.08 0.06
N ALA A 92 11.29 1.88 0.45
CA ALA A 92 10.90 1.73 1.86
C ALA A 92 11.56 0.52 2.55
N SER A 93 11.85 -0.54 1.80
CA SER A 93 12.53 -1.74 2.28
C SER A 93 14.05 -1.67 2.21
N ALA A 94 14.63 -0.54 1.79
CA ALA A 94 16.07 -0.36 1.81
C ALA A 94 16.59 -0.45 3.25
N ILE A 95 17.71 -1.15 3.43
CA ILE A 95 18.41 -1.30 4.71
C ILE A 95 19.84 -0.79 4.56
N SER A 96 20.50 -0.45 5.67
CA SER A 96 21.90 -0.04 5.66
C SER A 96 22.77 -1.09 4.96
N ASP A 97 23.72 -0.65 4.13
CA ASP A 97 24.69 -1.55 3.48
C ASP A 97 25.54 -2.31 4.51
N LEU A 98 25.75 -1.73 5.70
CA LEU A 98 26.49 -2.34 6.79
C LEU A 98 25.65 -3.41 7.50
N ALA A 99 24.37 -3.11 7.74
CA ALA A 99 23.41 -4.11 8.22
C ALA A 99 23.29 -5.29 7.24
N ALA A 100 23.32 -5.02 5.93
CA ALA A 100 23.33 -6.07 4.90
C ALA A 100 24.60 -6.94 4.92
N LYS A 101 25.72 -6.42 5.46
CA LYS A 101 27.00 -7.14 5.63
C LYS A 101 27.17 -7.79 7.01
N ASN A 102 26.19 -7.68 7.91
CA ASN A 102 26.29 -8.07 9.33
C ASN A 102 27.45 -7.38 10.08
N GLU A 103 27.84 -6.19 9.62
CA GLU A 103 28.86 -5.37 10.28
C GLU A 103 28.14 -4.39 11.22
N ASN A 104 28.12 -4.69 12.52
CA ASN A 104 27.55 -3.79 13.52
C ASN A 104 28.61 -2.75 13.92
N LEU A 105 28.40 -1.48 13.54
CA LEU A 105 29.11 -0.36 14.15
C LEU A 105 28.38 0.06 15.44
N GLU A 106 29.14 0.46 16.46
CA GLU A 106 28.58 1.05 17.67
C GLU A 106 27.76 2.31 17.31
N GLY A 107 26.47 2.31 17.65
CA GLY A 107 25.57 3.45 17.44
C GLY A 107 24.60 3.34 16.26
N GLU A 108 24.70 2.34 15.40
CA GLU A 108 23.69 2.11 14.34
C GLU A 108 22.47 1.36 14.86
N ASN A 109 21.28 1.80 14.45
CA ASN A 109 20.04 1.05 14.67
C ASN A 109 19.78 0.15 13.45
N PRO A 110 19.99 -1.17 13.52
CA PRO A 110 19.79 -2.08 12.39
C PRO A 110 18.31 -2.19 11.97
N GLU A 111 17.39 -1.69 12.80
CA GLU A 111 15.96 -1.65 12.50
C GLU A 111 15.56 -0.39 11.71
N ARG A 112 16.47 0.58 11.54
CA ARG A 112 16.26 1.77 10.72
C ARG A 112 16.52 1.44 9.24
N GLY A 113 15.64 1.93 8.37
CA GLY A 113 15.67 1.65 6.94
C GLY A 113 14.92 2.73 6.15
N GLY A 114 14.75 2.52 4.84
CA GLY A 114 14.24 3.52 3.91
C GLY A 114 12.87 4.08 4.30
N GLY A 115 11.96 3.24 4.81
CA GLY A 115 10.66 3.68 5.30
C GLY A 115 10.75 4.69 6.45
N HIS A 116 11.74 4.54 7.33
CA HIS A 116 11.99 5.47 8.43
C HIS A 116 12.58 6.81 7.93
N ILE A 117 13.46 6.76 6.92
CA ILE A 117 13.98 7.99 6.29
C ILE A 117 12.85 8.76 5.59
N ILE A 118 11.94 8.05 4.91
CA ILE A 118 10.77 8.64 4.27
C ILE A 118 9.85 9.30 5.32
N GLU A 119 9.52 8.60 6.40
CA GLU A 119 8.75 9.17 7.53
C GLU A 119 9.43 10.42 8.09
N ASP A 120 10.74 10.38 8.31
CA ASP A 120 11.48 11.48 8.91
C ASP A 120 11.52 12.72 7.99
N LEU A 121 11.73 12.53 6.68
CA LEU A 121 11.62 13.63 5.71
C LEU A 121 10.21 14.22 5.71
N ILE A 122 9.16 13.39 5.69
CA ILE A 122 7.76 13.88 5.75
C ILE A 122 7.50 14.66 7.04
N ALA A 123 8.07 14.21 8.16
CA ALA A 123 8.02 14.88 9.45
C ALA A 123 8.86 16.18 9.53
N GLY A 124 9.56 16.56 8.45
CA GLY A 124 10.40 17.76 8.40
C GLY A 124 11.74 17.61 9.12
N LYS A 125 12.18 16.37 9.42
CA LYS A 125 13.49 16.13 10.02
C LYS A 125 14.60 16.27 8.98
N SER A 126 15.78 16.58 9.49
CA SER A 126 17.01 16.66 8.72
C SER A 126 17.63 15.27 8.55
N ILE A 127 18.12 14.99 7.35
CA ILE A 127 18.74 13.71 6.95
C ILE A 127 20.13 14.00 6.39
N GLN A 128 21.13 13.23 6.83
CA GLN A 128 22.47 13.29 6.28
C GLN A 128 22.49 12.65 4.89
N LEU A 129 23.00 13.38 3.91
CA LEU A 129 23.21 12.90 2.56
C LEU A 129 24.69 12.70 2.30
N ARG A 130 25.06 11.54 1.77
CA ARG A 130 26.39 11.25 1.23
C ARG A 130 26.24 10.76 -0.21
N ALA A 131 26.97 11.35 -1.14
CA ALA A 131 26.92 11.00 -2.55
C ALA A 131 28.33 10.85 -3.14
N VAL A 132 28.47 9.84 -4.01
CA VAL A 132 29.65 9.63 -4.86
C VAL A 132 29.24 9.93 -6.29
N GLY A 133 29.96 10.86 -6.90
CA GLY A 133 29.74 11.32 -8.26
C GLY A 133 30.73 10.70 -9.25
N GLN A 134 30.33 10.65 -10.52
CA GLN A 134 31.25 10.41 -11.62
C GLN A 134 31.73 11.75 -12.20
N ALA A 135 33.04 12.00 -12.16
CA ALA A 135 33.63 13.14 -12.84
C ALA A 135 33.44 13.05 -14.35
N THR A 136 32.96 14.14 -14.94
CA THR A 136 32.87 14.38 -16.39
C THR A 136 33.07 15.88 -16.62
N ASP A 137 33.25 16.32 -17.87
CA ASP A 137 33.42 17.75 -18.19
C ASP A 137 32.22 18.60 -17.73
N CYS A 138 31.00 18.06 -17.80
CA CYS A 138 29.78 18.74 -17.35
C CYS A 138 29.52 18.63 -15.83
N TYR A 139 30.17 17.68 -15.16
CA TYR A 139 29.93 17.34 -13.75
C TYR A 139 31.27 17.02 -13.07
N PRO A 140 32.08 18.03 -12.71
CA PRO A 140 33.45 17.79 -12.23
C PRO A 140 33.49 17.35 -10.76
N ARG A 141 32.41 17.54 -9.99
CA ARG A 141 32.35 17.14 -8.58
C ARG A 141 32.28 15.61 -8.45
N THR A 142 33.17 15.03 -7.65
CA THR A 142 33.27 13.57 -7.43
C THR A 142 32.64 13.10 -6.11
N SER A 143 32.39 14.00 -5.16
CA SER A 143 31.73 13.69 -3.90
C SER A 143 30.92 14.87 -3.38
N PHE A 144 29.90 14.58 -2.60
CA PHE A 144 29.09 15.58 -1.93
C PHE A 144 28.51 15.02 -0.63
N GLU A 145 28.67 15.78 0.45
CA GLU A 145 28.08 15.48 1.76
C GLU A 145 27.39 16.73 2.28
N THR A 146 26.16 16.58 2.76
CA THR A 146 25.37 17.69 3.32
C THR A 146 24.26 17.14 4.21
N ILE A 147 23.49 18.04 4.80
CA ILE A 147 22.21 17.74 5.44
C ILE A 147 21.09 18.27 4.54
N ILE A 148 20.03 17.48 4.36
CA ILE A 148 18.83 17.84 3.60
C ILE A 148 17.58 17.75 4.49
N SER A 149 16.52 18.47 4.11
CA SER A 149 15.18 18.31 4.66
C SER A 149 14.13 18.39 3.55
N LYS A 150 12.86 18.21 3.91
CA LYS A 150 11.70 18.37 3.01
C LYS A 150 11.69 19.72 2.29
N GLU A 151 12.18 20.76 2.95
CA GLU A 151 12.21 22.15 2.48
C GLU A 151 13.42 22.44 1.58
N THR A 152 14.53 21.69 1.72
CA THR A 152 15.78 21.96 0.98
C THR A 152 15.96 21.07 -0.26
N ILE A 153 15.05 20.13 -0.52
CA ILE A 153 15.03 19.30 -1.73
C ILE A 153 13.98 19.81 -2.71
N ASN A 154 14.23 19.70 -4.02
CA ASN A 154 13.35 20.26 -5.05
C ASN A 154 12.04 19.48 -5.17
N GLN A 155 12.15 18.20 -5.53
CA GLN A 155 11.02 17.28 -5.64
C GLN A 155 11.16 16.19 -4.59
N PHE A 156 10.03 15.87 -3.94
CA PHE A 156 9.93 14.77 -3.01
C PHE A 156 8.50 14.22 -3.08
N TYR A 157 8.34 13.08 -3.74
CA TYR A 157 7.04 12.45 -3.90
C TYR A 157 7.17 10.94 -3.74
N LEU A 158 6.10 10.31 -3.27
CA LEU A 158 6.05 8.86 -3.21
C LEU A 158 5.62 8.33 -4.57
N PHE A 159 6.40 7.38 -5.10
CA PHE A 159 5.98 6.51 -6.18
C PHE A 159 6.01 5.08 -5.65
N ASN A 160 4.82 4.53 -5.43
CA ASN A 160 4.65 3.24 -4.81
C ASN A 160 4.23 2.23 -5.89
N PRO A 161 5.15 1.41 -6.41
CA PRO A 161 4.85 0.51 -7.53
C PRO A 161 3.85 -0.60 -7.18
N ARG A 162 3.55 -0.83 -5.89
CA ARG A 162 2.52 -1.79 -5.46
C ARG A 162 2.00 -1.45 -4.07
N ASN A 163 0.79 -0.93 -4.02
CA ASN A 163 -0.04 -0.64 -2.85
C ASN A 163 -1.46 -1.19 -3.12
N LEU A 164 -2.44 -0.77 -2.29
CA LEU A 164 -3.87 -1.13 -2.38
C LEU A 164 -4.09 -2.56 -2.86
N TYR A 165 -3.97 -3.50 -1.93
CA TYR A 165 -4.15 -4.92 -2.20
C TYR A 165 -5.63 -5.27 -2.17
N GLN A 166 -6.13 -5.87 -3.24
CA GLN A 166 -7.55 -6.22 -3.34
C GLN A 166 -7.99 -7.25 -2.32
N ASN A 167 -7.14 -8.25 -2.08
CA ASN A 167 -7.30 -9.16 -0.97
C ASN A 167 -5.89 -9.66 -0.62
N PHE A 168 -5.78 -10.43 0.44
CA PHE A 168 -4.51 -10.91 0.94
C PHE A 168 -4.59 -12.38 1.36
N ILE A 169 -3.68 -12.76 2.25
CA ILE A 169 -3.60 -14.11 2.83
C ILE A 169 -3.57 -14.03 4.35
N VAL A 170 -3.81 -15.18 4.99
CA VAL A 170 -3.58 -15.39 6.42
C VAL A 170 -2.38 -16.31 6.56
N GLY A 171 -1.27 -15.82 7.11
CA GLY A 171 -0.07 -16.60 7.34
C GLY A 171 -0.12 -17.37 8.65
N VAL A 172 0.20 -18.66 8.59
CA VAL A 172 0.39 -19.54 9.75
C VAL A 172 1.68 -20.34 9.58
N ASN A 173 2.10 -21.03 10.63
CA ASN A 173 3.31 -21.85 10.62
C ASN A 173 3.04 -23.22 11.25
N GLY A 174 2.90 -24.25 10.42
CA GLY A 174 2.73 -25.64 10.85
C GLY A 174 4.03 -26.33 11.31
N GLY A 175 5.19 -25.70 11.13
CA GLY A 175 6.50 -26.29 11.43
C GLY A 175 6.96 -26.12 12.88
N GLU A 176 8.18 -26.55 13.17
CA GLU A 176 8.72 -26.64 14.54
C GLU A 176 9.48 -25.40 15.03
N ARG A 177 9.88 -24.51 14.12
CA ARG A 177 10.64 -23.28 14.43
C ARG A 177 9.84 -22.03 14.13
N THR A 178 10.11 -20.94 14.86
CA THR A 178 9.57 -19.61 14.53
C THR A 178 10.05 -19.17 13.14
N LEU A 179 9.13 -18.60 12.36
CA LEU A 179 9.43 -18.00 11.07
C LEU A 179 9.34 -16.47 11.19
N TYR A 180 10.27 -15.78 10.54
CA TYR A 180 10.27 -14.33 10.42
C TYR A 180 9.93 -13.98 8.98
N THR A 181 8.86 -13.20 8.80
CA THR A 181 8.23 -12.99 7.48
C THR A 181 7.79 -11.54 7.31
N TYR A 182 7.33 -11.18 6.12
CA TYR A 182 6.65 -9.89 5.88
C TYR A 182 5.36 -9.73 6.68
N LEU A 183 4.83 -10.81 7.26
CA LEU A 183 3.72 -10.77 8.19
C LEU A 183 4.18 -10.60 9.65
N GLY A 184 5.47 -10.43 9.91
CA GLY A 184 6.05 -10.55 11.23
C GLY A 184 6.26 -12.00 11.68
N PRO A 185 6.45 -12.25 12.98
CA PRO A 185 6.74 -13.58 13.51
C PRO A 185 5.55 -14.54 13.43
N LEU A 186 5.77 -15.71 12.82
CA LEU A 186 4.83 -16.84 12.84
C LEU A 186 5.38 -17.95 13.76
N GLN A 187 4.68 -18.18 14.85
CA GLN A 187 5.03 -19.11 15.92
C GLN A 187 4.80 -20.57 15.47
N PRO A 188 5.69 -21.49 15.88
CA PRO A 188 5.64 -22.89 15.46
C PRO A 188 4.35 -23.59 15.89
N ARG A 189 4.05 -24.70 15.21
CA ARG A 189 2.91 -25.59 15.47
C ARG A 189 1.58 -24.84 15.54
N LEU A 190 1.33 -23.91 14.62
CA LEU A 190 0.15 -23.06 14.57
C LEU A 190 -0.05 -22.24 15.86
N GLY A 191 1.01 -21.59 16.35
CA GLY A 191 0.95 -20.76 17.57
C GLY A 191 0.16 -19.47 17.37
N ASN A 192 0.21 -18.89 16.17
CA ASN A 192 -0.56 -17.72 15.77
C ASN A 192 -0.91 -17.75 14.27
N ALA A 193 -1.85 -16.90 13.91
CA ALA A 193 -2.18 -16.54 12.53
C ALA A 193 -2.10 -15.02 12.38
N VAL A 194 -1.54 -14.55 11.27
CA VAL A 194 -1.40 -13.12 11.00
C VAL A 194 -1.95 -12.80 9.62
N TYR A 195 -2.68 -11.69 9.50
CA TYR A 195 -3.24 -11.24 8.22
C TYR A 195 -3.04 -9.73 8.04
N SER A 196 -3.10 -9.27 6.79
CA SER A 196 -3.23 -7.85 6.43
C SER A 196 -4.51 -7.67 5.60
N ASN A 197 -4.88 -6.42 5.32
CA ASN A 197 -6.15 -5.96 4.76
C ASN A 197 -7.26 -5.75 5.81
N PRO A 198 -7.97 -4.60 5.81
CA PRO A 198 -9.03 -4.29 6.78
C PRO A 198 -10.39 -4.93 6.44
N GLY A 199 -10.48 -5.83 5.47
CA GLY A 199 -11.70 -6.53 5.06
C GLY A 199 -12.70 -5.60 4.37
N ALA A 200 -13.94 -5.61 4.86
CA ALA A 200 -15.06 -4.86 4.28
C ALA A 200 -14.87 -3.33 4.20
N ILE A 201 -13.86 -2.76 4.87
CA ILE A 201 -13.52 -1.33 4.81
C ILE A 201 -12.58 -1.02 3.63
N SER A 202 -11.86 -2.03 3.13
CA SER A 202 -10.81 -1.83 2.12
C SER A 202 -11.37 -1.33 0.78
N PRO A 203 -10.66 -0.45 0.07
CA PRO A 203 -11.17 0.12 -1.18
C PRO A 203 -11.56 -0.92 -2.23
N LEU A 204 -10.66 -1.83 -2.56
CA LEU A 204 -10.79 -2.69 -3.74
C LEU A 204 -11.69 -3.91 -3.51
N LEU A 205 -12.07 -4.22 -2.27
CA LEU A 205 -13.14 -5.19 -1.99
C LEU A 205 -14.53 -4.58 -2.21
N ASN A 206 -14.66 -3.26 -2.11
CA ASN A 206 -15.90 -2.52 -2.36
C ASN A 206 -16.04 -2.07 -3.84
N ASP A 207 -15.01 -2.32 -4.66
CA ASP A 207 -15.04 -2.21 -6.12
C ASP A 207 -14.36 -3.46 -6.74
N PRO A 208 -14.96 -4.65 -6.59
CA PRO A 208 -14.30 -5.93 -6.85
C PRO A 208 -13.89 -6.13 -8.31
N ASP A 209 -14.59 -5.49 -9.24
CA ASP A 209 -14.32 -5.53 -10.68
C ASP A 209 -13.69 -4.22 -11.21
N LEU A 210 -13.21 -3.32 -10.31
CA LEU A 210 -12.55 -2.04 -10.64
C LEU A 210 -13.38 -1.20 -11.63
N GLU A 211 -14.68 -1.09 -11.38
CA GLU A 211 -15.62 -0.36 -12.23
C GLU A 211 -15.51 1.14 -12.03
N ALA A 212 -15.30 1.58 -10.78
CA ALA A 212 -15.20 2.99 -10.40
C ALA A 212 -13.74 3.46 -10.26
N ILE A 213 -12.84 2.55 -9.88
CA ILE A 213 -11.43 2.82 -9.61
C ILE A 213 -10.58 2.50 -10.85
N GLY A 214 -9.79 3.46 -11.32
CA GLY A 214 -8.86 3.26 -12.42
C GLY A 214 -7.66 4.20 -12.39
N ILE A 215 -6.92 4.25 -13.49
CA ILE A 215 -5.75 5.13 -13.64
C ILE A 215 -6.25 6.57 -13.59
N GLY A 216 -5.59 7.43 -12.80
CA GLY A 216 -5.97 8.82 -12.61
C GLY A 216 -7.03 9.06 -11.53
N THR A 217 -7.58 8.01 -10.90
CA THR A 217 -8.45 8.17 -9.74
C THR A 217 -7.70 8.89 -8.62
N ARG A 218 -8.22 10.04 -8.20
CA ARG A 218 -7.71 10.86 -7.11
C ARG A 218 -8.08 10.22 -5.77
N LEU A 219 -7.15 10.23 -4.83
CA LEU A 219 -7.33 9.61 -3.52
C LEU A 219 -6.59 10.39 -2.43
N PHE A 220 -6.89 10.05 -1.18
CA PHE A 220 -6.12 10.45 -0.02
C PHE A 220 -4.94 9.49 0.15
N LEU A 221 -3.72 10.02 0.17
CA LEU A 221 -2.48 9.26 0.29
C LEU A 221 -1.58 9.90 1.34
N GLY A 222 -1.35 9.20 2.46
CA GLY A 222 -0.40 9.65 3.47
C GLY A 222 -0.76 11.00 4.11
N GLY A 223 -2.03 11.40 4.17
CA GLY A 223 -2.43 12.73 4.65
C GLY A 223 -2.51 13.81 3.56
N GLY A 224 -2.02 13.52 2.36
CA GLY A 224 -2.07 14.43 1.21
C GLY A 224 -2.94 13.90 0.07
N ILE A 225 -2.83 14.55 -1.08
CA ILE A 225 -3.49 14.12 -2.32
C ILE A 225 -2.56 13.18 -3.09
N GLY A 226 -3.12 12.07 -3.57
CA GLY A 226 -2.46 11.15 -4.47
C GLY A 226 -3.37 10.67 -5.59
N TYR A 227 -2.81 9.84 -6.46
CA TYR A 227 -3.48 9.29 -7.62
C TYR A 227 -3.07 7.83 -7.83
N ILE A 228 -3.95 7.07 -8.45
CA ILE A 228 -3.59 5.76 -9.02
C ILE A 228 -2.82 6.02 -10.31
N ALA A 229 -1.54 5.65 -10.30
CA ALA A 229 -0.63 5.86 -11.41
C ALA A 229 -0.73 4.73 -12.45
N TRP A 230 -0.94 3.49 -12.00
CA TRP A 230 -0.96 2.30 -12.85
C TRP A 230 -1.51 1.07 -12.09
N GLU A 231 -1.56 -0.09 -12.76
CA GLU A 231 -1.62 -1.39 -12.06
C GLU A 231 -0.34 -1.62 -11.24
N GLY A 232 -0.47 -2.32 -10.11
CA GLY A 232 0.67 -2.66 -9.27
C GLY A 232 1.55 -3.77 -9.86
N THR A 233 2.82 -3.82 -9.45
CA THR A 233 3.80 -4.81 -9.98
C THR A 233 3.48 -6.27 -9.66
N GLN A 234 2.51 -6.53 -8.78
CA GLN A 234 1.92 -7.86 -8.56
C GLN A 234 0.41 -7.82 -8.77
N HIS A 235 -0.03 -7.26 -9.89
CA HIS A 235 -1.41 -7.28 -10.33
C HIS A 235 -1.71 -8.60 -11.05
N PHE A 236 -2.53 -9.47 -10.44
CA PHE A 236 -2.93 -10.77 -11.02
C PHE A 236 -4.43 -11.06 -10.78
N PRO A 237 -5.31 -10.30 -11.46
CA PRO A 237 -6.74 -10.18 -11.19
C PRO A 237 -7.56 -11.45 -11.50
N LEU A 238 -7.00 -12.40 -12.26
CA LEU A 238 -7.63 -13.66 -12.70
C LEU A 238 -7.74 -14.72 -11.59
N GLN A 239 -7.87 -14.29 -10.34
CA GLN A 239 -8.12 -15.22 -9.23
C GLN A 239 -9.54 -15.77 -9.24
N LYS A 240 -9.72 -16.91 -8.58
CA LYS A 240 -11.05 -17.41 -8.26
C LYS A 240 -11.80 -16.38 -7.40
N ARG A 241 -13.07 -16.16 -7.73
CA ARG A 241 -13.96 -15.19 -7.07
C ARG A 241 -15.17 -15.89 -6.47
N LEU A 242 -15.73 -15.26 -5.45
CA LEU A 242 -17.02 -15.64 -4.86
C LEU A 242 -18.17 -15.09 -5.74
N GLN A 243 -19.42 -15.44 -5.38
CA GLN A 243 -20.61 -14.93 -6.06
C GLN A 243 -20.72 -13.40 -5.97
N ASN A 244 -20.29 -12.81 -4.86
CA ASN A 244 -20.20 -11.35 -4.66
C ASN A 244 -18.99 -10.70 -5.38
N ARG A 245 -18.38 -11.40 -6.34
CA ARG A 245 -17.25 -10.95 -7.16
C ARG A 245 -15.93 -10.72 -6.43
N THR A 246 -15.89 -10.72 -5.09
CA THR A 246 -14.65 -10.60 -4.33
C THR A 246 -13.73 -11.80 -4.57
N PRO A 247 -12.41 -11.59 -4.74
CA PRO A 247 -11.46 -12.68 -4.95
C PRO A 247 -11.23 -13.45 -3.65
N ILE A 248 -10.95 -14.75 -3.72
CA ILE A 248 -10.71 -15.59 -2.54
C ILE A 248 -9.29 -15.48 -1.97
N GLY A 249 -8.43 -14.68 -2.58
CA GLY A 249 -7.02 -14.48 -2.25
C GLY A 249 -6.44 -13.29 -3.01
N PRO A 250 -5.11 -13.06 -2.95
CA PRO A 250 -4.49 -11.87 -3.55
C PRO A 250 -4.82 -11.74 -5.04
N ALA A 251 -5.22 -10.56 -5.51
CA ALA A 251 -5.66 -10.37 -6.89
C ALA A 251 -5.12 -9.05 -7.47
N SER A 252 -5.95 -8.02 -7.55
CA SER A 252 -5.51 -6.71 -8.03
C SER A 252 -4.63 -6.01 -7.00
N THR A 253 -3.58 -5.34 -7.48
CA THR A 253 -2.83 -4.32 -6.75
C THR A 253 -2.73 -3.08 -7.61
N LEU A 254 -2.52 -1.91 -7.00
CA LEU A 254 -2.43 -0.63 -7.70
C LEU A 254 -1.11 0.09 -7.39
N ALA A 255 -0.56 0.78 -8.37
CA ALA A 255 0.56 1.68 -8.18
C ALA A 255 0.04 3.08 -7.84
N LEU A 256 0.63 3.72 -6.84
CA LEU A 256 0.20 5.03 -6.34
C LEU A 256 1.31 6.06 -6.52
N ILE A 257 0.90 7.31 -6.76
CA ILE A 257 1.80 8.46 -6.77
C ILE A 257 1.19 9.61 -5.97
N GLY A 258 1.99 10.33 -5.21
CA GLY A 258 1.52 11.54 -4.51
C GLY A 258 2.64 12.38 -3.92
N ASP A 259 2.37 13.67 -3.76
CA ASP A 259 3.34 14.64 -3.28
C ASP A 259 3.62 14.43 -1.79
N ALA A 260 4.84 13.98 -1.47
CA ALA A 260 5.23 13.68 -0.11
C ALA A 260 5.46 14.96 0.71
N LYS A 261 5.63 16.12 0.06
CA LYS A 261 5.73 17.40 0.77
C LYS A 261 4.43 17.80 1.47
N GLN A 262 3.29 17.31 0.97
CA GLN A 262 1.94 17.54 1.52
C GLN A 262 1.50 16.46 2.52
N MET A 263 2.26 15.38 2.65
CA MET A 263 1.92 14.27 3.52
C MET A 263 2.15 14.59 5.00
N ASN A 264 1.54 13.79 5.87
CA ASN A 264 1.67 13.85 7.32
C ASN A 264 2.27 12.54 7.83
N SER A 265 3.26 12.63 8.71
CA SER A 265 3.94 11.44 9.27
C SER A 265 3.00 10.55 10.09
N ARG A 266 1.87 11.04 10.62
CA ARG A 266 0.82 10.19 11.21
C ARG A 266 0.37 9.08 10.25
N TRP A 267 0.28 9.40 8.96
CA TRP A 267 -0.22 8.54 7.91
C TRP A 267 0.87 7.80 7.13
N VAL A 268 2.14 8.14 7.38
CA VAL A 268 3.31 7.56 6.71
C VAL A 268 4.36 7.20 7.76
N ARG A 269 4.37 5.94 8.18
CA ARG A 269 5.17 5.46 9.31
C ARG A 269 6.18 4.41 8.86
N GLY A 270 7.46 4.65 9.09
CA GLY A 270 8.49 3.62 8.97
C GLY A 270 8.21 2.51 9.96
N CYS A 271 8.44 1.26 9.56
CA CYS A 271 8.36 0.12 10.45
C CYS A 271 9.44 -0.92 10.13
N TYR A 272 9.68 -1.81 11.08
CA TYR A 272 10.64 -2.90 10.93
C TYR A 272 10.03 -4.21 11.40
N PHE A 273 10.09 -5.23 10.55
CA PHE A 273 9.72 -6.59 10.90
C PHE A 273 10.97 -7.35 11.29
N LYS A 274 11.04 -7.78 12.56
CA LYS A 274 12.19 -8.50 13.12
C LYS A 274 12.65 -9.63 12.20
N ASN A 275 13.92 -9.60 11.82
CA ASN A 275 14.59 -10.56 10.93
C ASN A 275 13.95 -10.72 9.54
N TYR A 276 13.09 -9.79 9.13
CA TYR A 276 12.57 -9.70 7.77
C TYR A 276 13.05 -8.42 7.08
N GLY A 277 12.89 -7.26 7.73
CA GLY A 277 13.43 -6.00 7.22
C GLY A 277 12.54 -4.79 7.44
N ALA A 278 13.01 -3.65 6.93
CA ALA A 278 12.30 -2.38 6.96
C ALA A 278 11.11 -2.36 5.98
N SER A 279 10.11 -1.54 6.28
CA SER A 279 8.92 -1.32 5.47
C SER A 279 8.30 0.04 5.83
N LEU A 280 7.14 0.34 5.24
CA LEU A 280 6.38 1.56 5.46
C LEU A 280 4.91 1.23 5.68
N MET A 281 4.34 1.62 6.82
CA MET A 281 2.89 1.64 7.00
C MET A 281 2.32 2.93 6.40
N LEU A 282 1.26 2.78 5.62
CA LEU A 282 0.73 3.86 4.80
C LEU A 282 -0.80 3.92 4.89
N GLY A 283 -1.32 5.11 5.21
CA GLY A 283 -2.74 5.43 5.16
C GLY A 283 -3.17 5.80 3.74
N VAL A 284 -4.19 5.11 3.23
CA VAL A 284 -4.79 5.39 1.93
C VAL A 284 -6.30 5.33 2.06
N ALA A 285 -7.00 6.33 1.54
CA ALA A 285 -8.46 6.33 1.45
C ALA A 285 -8.89 6.67 0.03
N VAL A 286 -9.86 5.91 -0.50
CA VAL A 286 -10.31 6.02 -1.88
C VAL A 286 -11.80 6.35 -1.91
N PRO A 287 -12.21 7.41 -2.62
CA PRO A 287 -13.61 7.70 -2.83
C PRO A 287 -14.17 6.82 -3.95
N ILE A 288 -15.30 6.18 -3.69
CA ILE A 288 -16.06 5.43 -4.68
C ILE A 288 -17.28 6.27 -5.07
N PRO A 289 -17.32 6.86 -6.28
CA PRO A 289 -18.50 7.56 -6.78
C PRO A 289 -19.66 6.58 -7.01
N ILE A 290 -20.85 6.94 -6.55
CA ILE A 290 -22.04 6.09 -6.66
C ILE A 290 -22.78 6.39 -7.96
N LEU A 291 -22.35 5.71 -9.03
CA LEU A 291 -22.84 5.92 -10.40
C LEU A 291 -24.01 4.98 -10.77
N SER A 292 -24.15 3.86 -10.07
CA SER A 292 -25.19 2.84 -10.28
C SER A 292 -25.58 2.13 -8.99
N GLU A 293 -26.73 1.44 -9.00
CA GLU A 293 -27.15 0.55 -7.89
C GLU A 293 -26.18 -0.63 -7.68
N GLU A 294 -25.47 -1.06 -8.73
CA GLU A 294 -24.52 -2.17 -8.62
C GLU A 294 -23.28 -1.79 -7.83
N ILE A 295 -22.79 -0.55 -7.97
CA ILE A 295 -21.69 -0.04 -7.12
C ILE A 295 -22.11 -0.03 -5.64
N VAL A 296 -23.36 0.33 -5.33
CA VAL A 296 -23.89 0.24 -3.95
C VAL A 296 -23.89 -1.20 -3.47
N ARG A 297 -24.28 -2.16 -4.31
CA ARG A 297 -24.25 -3.60 -3.99
C ARG A 297 -22.84 -4.07 -3.67
N HIS A 298 -21.85 -3.68 -4.47
CA HIS A 298 -20.44 -3.98 -4.21
C HIS A 298 -19.94 -3.36 -2.90
N CYS A 299 -20.29 -2.09 -2.63
CA CYS A 299 -19.96 -1.42 -1.37
C CYS A 299 -20.66 -2.04 -0.15
N ALA A 300 -21.74 -2.81 -0.32
CA ALA A 300 -22.49 -3.41 0.78
C ALA A 300 -21.87 -4.71 1.34
N VAL A 301 -20.79 -5.23 0.73
CA VAL A 301 -20.17 -6.50 1.12
C VAL A 301 -19.72 -6.54 2.58
N LYS A 302 -20.04 -7.58 3.32
CA LYS A 302 -19.72 -7.73 4.75
C LYS A 302 -18.50 -8.61 4.97
N ASP A 303 -17.86 -8.46 6.13
CA ASP A 303 -16.69 -9.27 6.50
C ASP A 303 -16.99 -10.79 6.57
N GLU A 304 -18.26 -11.17 6.77
CA GLU A 304 -18.72 -12.57 6.74
C GLU A 304 -18.82 -13.15 5.32
N GLU A 305 -18.82 -12.28 4.30
CA GLU A 305 -18.93 -12.62 2.88
C GLU A 305 -17.60 -12.54 2.14
N ILE A 306 -16.55 -12.07 2.80
CA ILE A 306 -15.19 -11.94 2.25
C ILE A 306 -14.32 -13.00 2.90
N VAL A 307 -13.55 -13.73 2.10
CA VAL A 307 -12.65 -14.78 2.58
C VAL A 307 -11.19 -14.52 2.20
N ALA A 308 -10.27 -15.07 2.97
CA ALA A 308 -8.84 -15.15 2.66
C ALA A 308 -8.33 -16.58 2.88
N PRO A 309 -7.29 -17.02 2.15
CA PRO A 309 -6.73 -18.36 2.32
C PRO A 309 -5.79 -18.40 3.51
N VAL A 310 -5.85 -19.49 4.29
CA VAL A 310 -4.96 -19.76 5.41
C VAL A 310 -3.75 -20.55 4.93
N VAL A 311 -2.61 -19.87 4.78
CA VAL A 311 -1.42 -20.38 4.09
C VAL A 311 -0.34 -20.78 5.09
N ASP A 312 0.19 -22.01 4.95
CA ASP A 312 1.31 -22.46 5.78
C ASP A 312 2.66 -22.00 5.23
N PHE A 313 3.34 -21.13 5.98
CA PHE A 313 4.68 -20.61 5.67
C PHE A 313 5.80 -21.57 6.02
N SER A 314 5.52 -22.65 6.76
CA SER A 314 6.52 -23.68 7.08
C SER A 314 7.08 -24.36 5.82
N ILE A 315 6.31 -24.32 4.72
CA ILE A 315 6.73 -24.82 3.42
C ILE A 315 7.27 -23.65 2.58
N PRO A 316 8.59 -23.55 2.34
CA PRO A 316 9.22 -22.44 1.64
C PRO A 316 9.07 -22.58 0.11
N ARG A 317 7.83 -22.62 -0.37
CA ARG A 317 7.50 -22.68 -1.81
C ARG A 317 6.68 -21.47 -2.23
N ARG A 318 6.71 -21.14 -3.51
CA ARG A 318 5.86 -20.07 -4.08
C ARG A 318 4.37 -20.41 -3.96
N VAL A 319 4.02 -21.65 -4.33
CA VAL A 319 2.69 -22.21 -4.09
C VAL A 319 2.78 -23.03 -2.80
N ARG A 320 2.05 -22.59 -1.78
CA ARG A 320 2.04 -23.17 -0.44
C ARG A 320 0.72 -23.93 -0.22
N PRO A 321 0.72 -24.98 0.61
CA PRO A 321 -0.53 -25.60 1.02
C PRO A 321 -1.39 -24.60 1.80
N THR A 322 -2.70 -24.85 1.78
CA THR A 322 -3.69 -24.05 2.48
C THR A 322 -4.51 -24.94 3.43
N PHE A 323 -4.84 -24.40 4.60
CA PHE A 323 -5.81 -24.98 5.54
C PHE A 323 -7.26 -24.61 5.19
N GLY A 324 -7.49 -24.04 4.00
CA GLY A 324 -8.79 -23.63 3.50
C GLY A 324 -8.99 -22.11 3.50
N LEU A 325 -10.25 -21.70 3.44
CA LEU A 325 -10.67 -20.31 3.39
C LEU A 325 -11.31 -19.92 4.72
N ILE A 326 -11.07 -18.69 5.16
CA ILE A 326 -11.67 -18.13 6.37
C ILE A 326 -12.19 -16.72 6.12
N THR A 327 -13.31 -16.39 6.76
CA THR A 327 -13.95 -15.07 6.59
C THR A 327 -13.21 -13.99 7.38
N TYR A 328 -13.23 -12.75 6.89
CA TYR A 328 -12.68 -11.62 7.64
C TYR A 328 -13.40 -11.40 8.97
N ALA A 329 -14.69 -11.75 9.08
CA ALA A 329 -15.43 -11.67 10.33
C ALA A 329 -14.82 -12.59 11.41
N LYS A 330 -14.44 -13.81 11.03
CA LYS A 330 -13.73 -14.74 11.92
C LYS A 330 -12.32 -14.23 12.25
N LEU A 331 -11.60 -13.66 11.30
CA LEU A 331 -10.28 -13.07 11.56
C LEU A 331 -10.36 -11.92 12.58
N LYS A 332 -11.35 -11.04 12.44
CA LYS A 332 -11.60 -9.90 13.33
C LYS A 332 -12.07 -10.30 14.74
N SER A 333 -12.59 -11.51 14.91
CA SER A 333 -12.92 -12.07 16.24
C SER A 333 -11.68 -12.35 17.11
N GLY A 334 -10.48 -12.35 16.52
CA GLY A 334 -9.20 -12.56 17.22
C GLY A 334 -8.83 -14.02 17.47
N ARG A 335 -9.69 -14.99 17.15
CA ARG A 335 -9.40 -16.43 17.25
C ARG A 335 -10.06 -17.23 16.13
N ILE A 336 -9.36 -18.24 15.64
CA ILE A 336 -9.86 -19.16 14.61
C ILE A 336 -9.55 -20.62 14.98
N MET A 337 -10.23 -21.55 14.31
CA MET A 337 -9.97 -22.98 14.42
C MET A 337 -9.27 -23.48 13.17
N ILE A 338 -8.13 -24.16 13.34
CA ILE A 338 -7.37 -24.80 12.26
C ILE A 338 -7.08 -26.23 12.72
N GLU A 339 -7.53 -27.24 11.99
CA GLU A 339 -7.31 -28.66 12.33
C GLU A 339 -7.65 -29.00 13.80
N GLY A 340 -8.79 -28.50 14.29
CA GLY A 340 -9.23 -28.70 15.68
C GLY A 340 -8.47 -27.90 16.74
N LYS A 341 -7.43 -27.15 16.35
CA LYS A 341 -6.66 -26.27 17.24
C LYS A 341 -7.17 -24.84 17.21
N SER A 342 -7.30 -24.22 18.38
CA SER A 342 -7.63 -22.80 18.50
C SER A 342 -6.37 -21.93 18.39
N VAL A 343 -6.35 -21.03 17.41
CA VAL A 343 -5.19 -20.20 17.04
C VAL A 343 -5.53 -18.72 17.23
N ARG A 344 -4.65 -17.96 17.88
CA ARG A 344 -4.82 -16.50 18.03
C ARG A 344 -4.54 -15.79 16.70
N VAL A 345 -5.37 -14.81 16.37
CA VAL A 345 -5.25 -14.03 15.13
C VAL A 345 -4.86 -12.60 15.46
N ALA A 346 -3.92 -12.04 14.68
CA ALA A 346 -3.56 -10.63 14.76
C ALA A 346 -3.61 -9.97 13.36
N PRO A 347 -4.24 -8.79 13.23
CA PRO A 347 -4.12 -7.97 12.03
C PRO A 347 -2.81 -7.18 12.02
N LEU A 348 -2.20 -7.01 10.85
CA LEU A 348 -1.15 -6.02 10.61
C LEU A 348 -1.72 -4.69 10.15
N ALA A 349 -2.87 -4.72 9.47
CA ALA A 349 -3.60 -3.51 9.14
C ALA A 349 -4.23 -2.92 10.41
N SER A 350 -4.11 -1.61 10.58
CA SER A 350 -4.83 -0.91 11.65
C SER A 350 -6.24 -0.59 11.18
N ILE A 351 -7.22 -1.32 11.70
CA ILE A 351 -8.64 -1.10 11.39
C ILE A 351 -9.09 0.30 11.88
N SER A 352 -8.58 0.75 13.02
CA SER A 352 -8.87 2.11 13.55
C SER A 352 -8.39 3.18 12.58
N LEU A 353 -7.13 3.11 12.16
CA LEU A 353 -6.56 4.12 11.25
C LEU A 353 -7.17 4.02 9.84
N ALA A 354 -7.59 2.83 9.40
CA ALA A 354 -8.36 2.69 8.15
C ALA A 354 -9.70 3.44 8.21
N ARG A 355 -10.40 3.39 9.34
CA ARG A 355 -11.64 4.16 9.57
C ARG A 355 -11.38 5.65 9.62
N GLU A 356 -10.36 6.05 10.37
CA GLU A 356 -9.95 7.46 10.47
C GLU A 356 -9.59 8.03 9.09
N ALA A 357 -8.87 7.29 8.24
CA ALA A 357 -8.54 7.73 6.88
C ALA A 357 -9.81 7.91 6.01
N ALA A 358 -10.79 7.00 6.13
CA ALA A 358 -12.07 7.14 5.43
C ALA A 358 -12.87 8.36 5.92
N LEU A 359 -12.78 8.68 7.23
CA LEU A 359 -13.40 9.86 7.83
C LEU A 359 -12.71 11.16 7.39
N GLU A 360 -11.37 11.20 7.33
CA GLU A 360 -10.63 12.35 6.82
C GLU A 360 -10.98 12.64 5.35
N LEU A 361 -11.01 11.59 4.51
CA LEU A 361 -11.43 11.74 3.12
C LEU A 361 -12.88 12.24 3.02
N LYS A 362 -13.80 11.69 3.84
CA LYS A 362 -15.19 12.14 3.90
C LYS A 362 -15.26 13.64 4.22
N ALA A 363 -14.54 14.09 5.25
CA ALA A 363 -14.53 15.49 5.65
C ALA A 363 -14.01 16.43 4.54
N LEU A 364 -12.95 16.03 3.83
CA LEU A 364 -12.39 16.80 2.71
C LEU A 364 -13.39 16.95 1.54
N ILE A 365 -14.20 15.91 1.29
CA ILE A 365 -15.22 15.95 0.24
C ILE A 365 -16.41 16.81 0.68
N GLU A 366 -16.89 16.64 1.92
CA GLU A 366 -17.99 17.43 2.48
C GLU A 366 -17.64 18.94 2.58
N SER A 367 -16.37 19.28 2.82
CA SER A 367 -15.92 20.68 2.87
C SER A 367 -15.76 21.33 1.49
N GLY A 368 -15.73 20.54 0.42
CA GLY A 368 -15.49 20.98 -0.95
C GLY A 368 -14.00 21.09 -1.33
N GLU A 369 -13.09 20.65 -0.47
CA GLU A 369 -11.63 20.70 -0.69
C GLU A 369 -11.13 19.53 -1.57
N PHE A 370 -11.93 18.49 -1.69
CA PHE A 370 -11.60 17.31 -2.49
C PHE A 370 -12.69 17.01 -3.52
N THR A 371 -12.37 17.21 -4.79
CA THR A 371 -13.18 16.79 -5.94
C THR A 371 -12.70 15.45 -6.49
N LEU A 372 -13.63 14.70 -7.08
CA LEU A 372 -13.38 13.42 -7.71
C LEU A 372 -12.81 13.59 -9.13
N THR A 373 -12.12 12.56 -9.61
CA THR A 373 -11.64 12.49 -11.00
C THR A 373 -12.23 11.30 -11.73
N GLU A 374 -12.48 11.47 -13.03
CA GLU A 374 -12.76 10.34 -13.91
C GLU A 374 -11.48 9.54 -14.14
N PRO A 375 -11.54 8.19 -14.13
CA PRO A 375 -10.42 7.38 -14.57
C PRO A 375 -10.08 7.68 -16.03
N VAL A 376 -8.82 8.02 -16.30
CA VAL A 376 -8.33 8.24 -17.67
C VAL A 376 -8.18 6.93 -18.44
N ALA A 377 -8.02 5.82 -17.72
CA ALA A 377 -8.01 4.46 -18.27
C ALA A 377 -8.42 3.44 -17.20
N LYS A 378 -8.99 2.33 -17.64
CA LYS A 378 -9.27 1.18 -16.77
C LYS A 378 -7.98 0.43 -16.41
N ILE A 379 -7.99 -0.24 -15.27
CA ILE A 379 -6.94 -1.19 -14.90
C ILE A 379 -7.18 -2.50 -15.66
N ASN A 380 -6.12 -3.08 -16.23
CA ASN A 380 -6.23 -4.29 -17.03
C ASN A 380 -6.55 -5.52 -16.16
N LEU A 381 -7.77 -6.06 -16.29
CA LEU A 381 -8.21 -7.25 -15.56
C LEU A 381 -7.76 -8.58 -16.20
N GLU A 382 -7.05 -8.54 -17.32
CA GLU A 382 -6.57 -9.70 -18.07
C GLU A 382 -5.05 -9.81 -17.97
N ARG A 383 -4.57 -10.13 -16.76
CA ARG A 383 -3.13 -10.34 -16.49
C ARG A 383 -2.84 -11.66 -15.81
N THR A 384 -1.93 -12.42 -16.43
CA THR A 384 -1.43 -13.70 -15.90
C THR A 384 -0.13 -13.51 -15.13
N PHE A 385 0.01 -14.22 -14.02
CA PHE A 385 1.27 -14.29 -13.28
C PHE A 385 2.28 -15.20 -13.99
N ILE A 386 3.48 -14.68 -14.29
CA ILE A 386 4.56 -15.40 -14.98
C ILE A 386 5.75 -15.58 -14.02
N PRO A 387 5.97 -16.79 -13.47
CA PRO A 387 7.17 -17.08 -12.69
C PRO A 387 8.38 -17.39 -13.59
N GLN A 388 9.58 -17.07 -13.10
CA GLN A 388 10.83 -17.19 -13.87
C GLN A 388 11.35 -18.64 -13.98
N ASP A 389 11.00 -19.52 -13.04
CA ASP A 389 11.47 -20.91 -12.96
C ASP A 389 10.67 -21.90 -13.83
N ARG A 390 9.70 -21.40 -14.62
CA ARG A 390 8.92 -22.24 -15.54
C ARG A 390 9.66 -22.63 -16.81
N TRP A 391 10.73 -21.92 -17.15
CA TRP A 391 11.43 -22.06 -18.41
C TRP A 391 12.70 -22.85 -18.09
N GLY A 392 12.62 -24.19 -18.20
CA GLY A 392 13.79 -25.07 -18.03
C GLY A 392 15.00 -24.46 -18.74
N GLY A 393 16.11 -24.32 -18.03
CA GLY A 393 17.23 -23.47 -18.42
C GLY A 393 17.64 -23.65 -19.88
N LYS A 394 17.38 -22.63 -20.71
CA LYS A 394 17.99 -22.50 -22.04
C LYS A 394 19.40 -21.89 -21.93
N LEU A 395 20.19 -22.39 -20.99
CA LEU A 395 21.62 -22.18 -20.95
C LEU A 395 22.25 -23.55 -21.14
N SER A 396 22.30 -23.99 -22.40
CA SER A 396 23.31 -24.95 -22.82
C SER A 396 24.64 -24.23 -22.65
N ILE A 397 25.34 -24.56 -21.57
CA ILE A 397 26.77 -24.28 -21.46
C ILE A 397 27.40 -25.25 -22.45
N GLU A 398 27.78 -24.75 -23.63
CA GLU A 398 28.82 -25.40 -24.45
C GLU A 398 30.20 -25.16 -23.81
#